data_AF-A0A2N1XNV5-F1
#
_entry.id   AF-A0A2N1XNV5-F1
#
_cell.length_a   1.000
_cell.length_b   1.000
_cell.length_c   1.000
_cell.angle_alpha   90.00
_cell.angle_beta   90.00
_cell.angle_gamma   90.00
#
_symmetry.space_group_name_H-M   'P 1'
#
loop_
_entity.id
_entity.type
_entity.pdbx_description
1 polymer ?
#
loop_
_entity_poly.entity_id
_entity_poly.type
_entity_poly.pdbx_seq_one_letter_code
_entity_poly.pdbx_strand_id
1 'polypeptide(L)'
;MAQEQEQTATISGKKYTVTGLLKVKDEYIRLEAVDKCFALRELVNDPSVLVRMAVARKGVGHSSLVRDLNWRVRATVAKYSTDEHILNTLIQDEHEFVRFVLVKRRHALEYFQQDSDAEISAIAKWNLNQKEVPESTSACPTP
;
A
#
# COMPACT_ATOMS: atom_id res chain seq x y z
N MET A 1 37.90 -8.58 10.94
CA MET A 1 36.61 -8.82 11.62
C MET A 1 35.89 -7.48 11.66
N ALA A 2 35.05 -7.18 10.67
CA ALA A 2 34.26 -5.95 10.70
C ALA A 2 33.23 -6.09 11.84
N GLN A 3 33.30 -5.21 12.84
CA GLN A 3 32.24 -5.11 13.82
C GLN A 3 30.99 -4.64 13.07
N GLU A 4 29.99 -5.51 12.91
CA GLU A 4 28.66 -5.10 12.49
C GLU A 4 28.15 -4.12 13.55
N GLN A 5 28.24 -2.83 13.25
CA GLN A 5 27.64 -1.81 14.09
C GLN A 5 26.13 -2.03 14.05
N GLU A 6 25.56 -2.44 15.18
CA GLU A 6 24.13 -2.65 15.32
C GLU A 6 23.40 -1.35 14.95
N GLN A 7 22.48 -1.44 13.98
CA GLN A 7 21.75 -0.26 13.49
C GLN A 7 20.94 0.35 14.66
N THR A 8 21.10 1.65 14.87
CA THR A 8 20.40 2.38 15.93
C THR A 8 19.75 3.65 15.40
N ALA A 9 18.68 4.08 16.07
CA ALA A 9 18.02 5.36 15.80
C ALA A 9 17.66 6.07 17.10
N THR A 10 17.71 7.40 17.09
CA THR A 10 17.21 8.24 18.18
C THR A 10 15.76 8.59 17.91
N ILE A 11 14.86 8.17 18.80
CA ILE A 11 13.41 8.33 18.72
C ILE A 11 12.96 8.96 20.03
N SER A 12 12.25 10.08 19.97
CA SER A 12 11.85 10.83 21.18
C SER A 12 13.00 11.07 22.18
N GLY A 13 14.20 11.39 21.66
CA GLY A 13 15.40 11.65 22.46
C GLY A 13 16.12 10.42 23.03
N LYS A 14 15.59 9.21 22.85
CA LYS A 14 16.22 7.96 23.31
C LYS A 14 16.76 7.14 22.15
N LYS A 15 17.94 6.56 22.34
CA LYS A 15 18.58 5.68 21.35
C LYS A 15 18.02 4.25 21.47
N TYR A 16 17.58 3.70 20.35
CA TYR A 16 17.05 2.35 20.24
C TYR A 16 17.88 1.52 19.25
N THR A 17 18.13 0.26 19.60
CA THR A 17 18.47 -0.78 18.61
C THR A 17 17.17 -1.31 18.00
N VAL A 18 17.26 -2.07 16.91
CA VAL A 18 16.10 -2.74 16.30
C VAL A 18 15.41 -3.64 17.34
N THR A 19 16.16 -4.51 18.01
CA THR A 19 15.64 -5.40 19.04
C THR A 19 15.03 -4.65 20.23
N GLY A 20 15.64 -3.54 20.63
CA GLY A 20 15.14 -2.69 21.70
C GLY A 20 13.80 -2.03 21.33
N LEU A 21 13.67 -1.57 20.08
CA LEU A 21 12.45 -0.96 19.57
C LEU A 21 11.27 -1.94 19.54
N LEU A 22 11.48 -3.18 19.09
CA LEU A 22 10.40 -4.18 18.98
C LEU A 22 9.77 -4.56 20.34
N LYS A 23 10.48 -4.33 21.45
CA LYS A 23 9.98 -4.55 22.81
C LYS A 23 9.20 -3.36 23.37
N VAL A 24 9.24 -2.20 22.71
CA VAL A 24 8.53 -1.00 23.16
C VAL A 24 7.04 -1.21 22.95
N LYS A 25 6.25 -1.10 24.01
CA LYS A 25 4.78 -1.21 23.94
C LYS A 25 4.12 0.01 23.29
N ASP A 26 4.71 1.18 23.49
CA ASP A 26 4.19 2.44 22.95
C ASP A 26 4.22 2.44 21.42
N GLU A 27 3.03 2.53 20.83
CA GLU A 27 2.83 2.56 19.38
C GLU A 27 3.43 3.82 18.76
N TYR A 28 3.38 4.97 19.44
CA TYR A 28 3.89 6.24 18.90
C TYR A 28 5.39 6.20 18.65
N ILE A 29 6.14 5.56 19.55
CA ILE A 29 7.59 5.35 19.38
C ILE A 29 7.88 4.48 18.15
N ARG A 30 7.08 3.43 17.92
CA ARG A 30 7.25 2.55 16.75
C ARG A 30 6.81 3.24 15.46
N LEU A 31 5.77 4.08 15.49
CA LEU A 31 5.39 4.94 14.36
C LEU A 31 6.47 5.97 14.02
N GLU A 32 7.06 6.64 15.01
CA GLU A 32 8.18 7.57 14.79
C GLU A 32 9.40 6.83 14.17
N ALA A 33 9.63 5.57 14.56
CA ALA A 33 10.64 4.72 13.92
C ALA A 33 10.36 4.49 12.44
N VAL A 34 9.10 4.21 12.08
CA VAL A 34 8.68 4.06 10.68
C VAL A 34 8.89 5.37 9.92
N ASP A 35 8.56 6.51 10.51
CA ASP A 35 8.75 7.82 9.88
C ASP A 35 10.22 8.10 9.58
N LYS A 36 11.12 7.69 10.48
CA LYS A 36 12.58 7.75 10.31
C LYS A 36 13.16 6.62 9.44
N CYS A 37 12.32 5.78 8.84
CA CYS A 37 12.71 4.61 8.04
C CYS A 37 13.63 3.62 8.80
N PHE A 38 13.46 3.52 10.12
CA PHE A 38 14.21 2.62 10.98
C PHE A 38 13.42 1.34 11.27
N ALA A 39 14.11 0.19 11.29
CA ALA A 39 13.54 -1.14 11.60
C ALA A 39 12.35 -1.58 10.71
N LEU A 40 12.12 -0.97 9.54
CA LEU A 40 10.95 -1.24 8.68
C LEU A 40 10.75 -2.72 8.34
N ARG A 41 11.84 -3.46 8.13
CA ARG A 41 11.79 -4.90 7.81
C ARG A 41 11.19 -5.73 8.95
N GLU A 42 11.40 -5.34 10.19
CA GLU A 42 10.85 -6.03 11.36
C GLU A 42 9.44 -5.52 11.69
N LEU A 43 9.23 -4.20 11.56
CA LEU A 43 7.94 -3.55 11.82
C LEU A 43 6.85 -3.96 10.81
N VAL A 44 7.20 -4.64 9.72
CA VAL A 44 6.22 -5.31 8.84
C VAL A 44 5.33 -6.31 9.59
N ASN A 45 5.85 -6.90 10.67
CA ASN A 45 5.13 -7.87 11.52
C ASN A 45 4.65 -7.25 12.84
N ASP A 46 4.61 -5.92 12.95
CA ASP A 46 4.21 -5.24 14.18
C ASP A 46 2.79 -5.67 14.58
N PRO A 47 2.49 -5.90 15.88
CA PRO A 47 1.14 -6.26 16.30
C PRO A 47 0.11 -5.17 15.97
N SER A 48 0.52 -3.90 15.90
CA SER A 48 -0.36 -2.79 15.53
C SER A 48 -0.63 -2.75 14.04
N VAL A 49 -1.91 -2.73 13.69
CA VAL A 49 -2.40 -2.45 12.33
C VAL A 49 -1.92 -1.08 11.84
N LEU A 50 -1.89 -0.07 12.71
CA LEU A 50 -1.48 1.29 12.33
C LEU A 50 0.01 1.34 11.96
N VAL A 51 0.86 0.62 12.69
CA VAL A 51 2.29 0.52 12.37
C VAL A 51 2.49 -0.23 11.05
N ARG A 52 1.82 -1.37 10.82
CA ARG A 52 1.93 -2.10 9.56
C ARG A 52 1.42 -1.30 8.37
N MET A 53 0.33 -0.54 8.52
CA MET A 53 -0.12 0.42 7.51
C MET A 53 0.93 1.51 7.24
N ALA A 54 1.57 2.05 8.28
CA ALA A 54 2.64 3.04 8.11
C ALA A 54 3.84 2.44 7.35
N VAL A 55 4.23 1.20 7.63
CA VAL A 55 5.27 0.47 6.87
C VAL A 55 4.86 0.30 5.40
N ALA A 56 3.62 -0.13 5.14
CA ALA A 56 3.09 -0.25 3.78
C ALA A 56 3.13 1.10 3.03
N ARG A 57 2.85 2.23 3.68
CA ARG A 57 2.96 3.56 3.05
C ARG A 57 4.39 3.90 2.61
N LYS A 58 5.41 3.34 3.25
CA LYS A 58 6.82 3.51 2.87
C LYS A 58 7.24 2.62 1.68
N GLY A 59 6.33 1.80 1.14
CA GLY A 59 6.66 0.88 0.05
C GLY A 59 7.43 -0.37 0.48
N VAL A 60 7.52 -0.63 1.80
CA VAL A 60 8.30 -1.74 2.35
C VAL A 60 7.38 -2.89 2.76
N GLY A 61 7.84 -4.12 2.52
CA GLY A 61 7.17 -5.32 3.02
C GLY A 61 5.85 -5.66 2.32
N HIS A 62 5.54 -5.04 1.16
CA HIS A 62 4.30 -5.30 0.43
C HIS A 62 4.07 -6.77 0.10
N SER A 63 5.12 -7.52 -0.23
CA SER A 63 5.03 -8.97 -0.48
C SER A 63 4.50 -9.78 0.72
N SER A 64 4.75 -9.31 1.94
CA SER A 64 4.19 -9.90 3.16
C SER A 64 2.82 -9.31 3.49
N LEU A 65 2.69 -7.99 3.44
CA LEU A 65 1.49 -7.25 3.86
C LEU A 65 0.30 -7.42 2.91
N VAL A 66 0.53 -7.89 1.69
CA VAL A 66 -0.56 -8.17 0.73
C VAL A 66 -1.49 -9.29 1.22
N ARG A 67 -1.02 -10.14 2.15
CA ARG A 67 -1.81 -11.21 2.81
C ARG A 67 -2.15 -10.87 4.26
N ASP A 68 -2.06 -9.60 4.66
CA ASP A 68 -2.36 -9.19 6.04
C ASP A 68 -3.82 -9.54 6.39
N LEU A 69 -4.04 -10.01 7.62
CA LEU A 69 -5.37 -10.34 8.11
C LEU A 69 -6.30 -9.12 8.17
N ASN A 70 -5.73 -7.92 8.32
CA ASN A 70 -6.51 -6.69 8.34
C ASN A 70 -6.60 -6.09 6.92
N TRP A 71 -7.82 -6.04 6.39
CA TRP A 71 -8.09 -5.46 5.07
C TRP A 71 -7.60 -4.01 4.92
N ARG A 72 -7.50 -3.21 6.00
CA ARG A 72 -6.98 -1.83 5.92
C ARG A 72 -5.49 -1.79 5.57
N VAL A 73 -4.73 -2.80 6.01
CA VAL A 73 -3.32 -2.95 5.61
C VAL A 73 -3.25 -3.35 4.15
N ARG A 74 -4.04 -4.34 3.70
CA ARG A 74 -4.10 -4.75 2.29
C ARG A 74 -4.55 -3.62 1.35
N ALA A 75 -5.55 -2.83 1.76
CA ALA A 75 -5.96 -1.61 1.04
C ALA A 75 -4.85 -0.57 0.97
N THR A 76 -4.02 -0.46 2.01
CA THR A 76 -2.83 0.39 1.99
C THR A 76 -1.79 -0.16 1.01
N VAL A 77 -1.57 -1.47 0.95
CA VAL A 77 -0.72 -2.09 -0.09
C VAL A 77 -1.26 -1.80 -1.49
N ALA A 78 -2.55 -2.03 -1.75
CA ALA A 78 -3.19 -1.68 -3.03
C ALA A 78 -2.98 -0.20 -3.41
N LYS A 79 -3.04 0.69 -2.42
CA LYS A 79 -2.88 2.13 -2.63
C LYS A 79 -1.44 2.55 -2.95
N TYR A 80 -0.43 1.91 -2.38
CA TYR A 80 0.95 2.39 -2.44
C TYR A 80 1.91 1.47 -3.21
N SER A 81 1.50 0.25 -3.56
CA SER A 81 2.35 -0.63 -4.37
C SER A 81 2.39 -0.19 -5.83
N THR A 82 3.54 -0.39 -6.44
CA THR A 82 3.78 -0.25 -7.88
C THR A 82 4.13 -1.59 -8.52
N ASP A 83 4.14 -2.68 -7.74
CA ASP A 83 4.43 -4.01 -8.22
C ASP A 83 3.14 -4.65 -8.75
N GLU A 84 3.09 -4.87 -10.06
CA GLU A 84 1.96 -5.47 -10.76
C GLU A 84 1.60 -6.86 -10.21
N HIS A 85 2.58 -7.67 -9.80
CA HIS A 85 2.30 -8.98 -9.23
C HIS A 85 1.59 -8.85 -7.89
N ILE A 86 2.01 -7.90 -7.04
CA ILE A 86 1.34 -7.60 -5.77
C ILE A 86 -0.09 -7.11 -6.02
N LEU A 87 -0.27 -6.14 -6.91
CA LEU A 87 -1.60 -5.59 -7.21
C LEU A 87 -2.54 -6.66 -7.78
N ASN A 88 -2.03 -7.56 -8.63
CA ASN A 88 -2.82 -8.66 -9.19
C ASN A 88 -3.30 -9.66 -8.14
N THR A 89 -2.55 -9.86 -7.05
CA THR A 89 -3.04 -10.72 -5.95
C THR A 89 -4.25 -10.14 -5.23
N LEU A 90 -4.47 -8.83 -5.29
CA LEU A 90 -5.55 -8.12 -4.60
C LEU A 90 -6.83 -7.98 -5.45
N ILE A 91 -6.82 -8.42 -6.72
CA ILE A 91 -7.99 -8.35 -7.62
C ILE A 91 -9.17 -9.14 -7.04
N GLN A 92 -8.88 -10.29 -6.43
CA GLN A 92 -9.87 -11.19 -5.82
C GLN A 92 -9.91 -11.04 -4.29
N ASP A 93 -9.47 -9.90 -3.75
CA ASP A 93 -9.52 -9.68 -2.30
C ASP A 93 -10.96 -9.81 -1.80
N GLU A 94 -11.15 -10.49 -0.68
CA GLU A 94 -12.48 -10.71 -0.08
C GLU A 94 -13.19 -9.39 0.26
N HIS A 95 -12.43 -8.36 0.63
CA HIS A 95 -12.97 -7.10 1.11
C HIS A 95 -13.12 -6.10 -0.04
N GLU A 96 -14.35 -5.61 -0.25
CA GLU A 96 -14.73 -4.73 -1.35
C GLU A 96 -13.91 -3.44 -1.37
N PHE A 97 -13.60 -2.85 -0.21
CA PHE A 97 -12.75 -1.65 -0.17
C PHE A 97 -11.35 -1.85 -0.75
N VAL A 98 -10.75 -3.06 -0.64
CA VAL A 98 -9.45 -3.33 -1.25
C VAL A 98 -9.57 -3.35 -2.77
N ARG A 99 -10.60 -4.03 -3.30
CA ARG A 99 -10.92 -4.08 -4.73
C ARG A 99 -11.25 -2.69 -5.29
N PHE A 100 -12.00 -1.88 -4.53
CA PHE A 100 -12.32 -0.50 -4.88
C PHE A 100 -11.07 0.39 -5.05
N VAL A 101 -10.05 0.21 -4.22
CA VAL A 101 -8.77 0.94 -4.34
C VAL A 101 -8.09 0.64 -5.68
N LEU A 102 -8.12 -0.63 -6.14
CA LEU A 102 -7.58 -1.01 -7.45
C LEU A 102 -8.34 -0.33 -8.59
N VAL A 103 -9.67 -0.36 -8.53
CA VAL A 103 -10.52 0.29 -9.55
C VAL A 103 -10.31 1.80 -9.59
N LYS A 104 -10.21 2.46 -8.43
CA LYS A 104 -9.90 3.90 -8.36
C LYS A 104 -8.53 4.24 -8.95
N ARG A 105 -7.57 3.31 -8.88
CA ARG A 105 -6.26 3.42 -9.53
C ARG A 105 -6.27 3.05 -11.01
N ARG A 106 -7.43 2.69 -11.57
CA ARG A 106 -7.60 2.17 -12.93
C ARG A 106 -6.77 0.90 -13.20
N HIS A 107 -6.51 0.11 -12.15
CA HIS A 107 -5.79 -1.15 -12.24
C HIS A 107 -6.73 -2.29 -12.58
N ALA A 108 -6.37 -3.12 -13.57
CA ALA A 108 -7.06 -4.37 -13.91
C ALA A 108 -8.60 -4.24 -14.04
N LEU A 109 -9.08 -3.11 -14.60
CA LEU A 109 -10.50 -2.74 -14.67
C LEU A 109 -11.37 -3.82 -15.32
N GLU A 110 -10.81 -4.56 -16.28
CA GLU A 110 -11.44 -5.65 -17.00
C GLU A 110 -11.97 -6.76 -16.07
N TYR A 111 -11.35 -6.97 -14.90
CA TYR A 111 -11.74 -7.98 -13.92
C TYR A 111 -12.91 -7.54 -13.02
N PHE A 112 -13.22 -6.24 -12.97
CA PHE A 112 -14.20 -5.68 -12.03
C PHE A 112 -15.56 -5.39 -12.65
N GLN A 113 -15.75 -5.61 -13.96
CA GLN A 113 -17.02 -5.34 -14.65
C GLN A 113 -18.21 -6.13 -14.08
N GLN A 114 -17.94 -7.27 -13.43
CA GLN A 114 -18.92 -8.13 -12.79
C GLN A 114 -18.64 -8.30 -11.28
N ASP A 115 -17.96 -7.33 -10.66
CA ASP A 115 -17.77 -7.35 -9.21
C ASP A 115 -19.12 -7.46 -8.49
N SER A 116 -19.13 -8.23 -7.41
CA SER A 116 -20.31 -8.37 -6.52
C SER A 116 -20.78 -7.03 -5.95
N ASP A 117 -19.86 -6.08 -5.77
CA ASP A 117 -20.20 -4.71 -5.37
C ASP A 117 -20.59 -3.88 -6.61
N ALA A 118 -21.82 -3.37 -6.59
CA ALA A 118 -22.40 -2.65 -7.72
C ALA A 118 -21.66 -1.33 -8.03
N GLU A 119 -21.10 -0.65 -7.02
CA GLU A 119 -20.34 0.59 -7.22
C GLU A 119 -19.01 0.27 -7.94
N ILE A 120 -18.30 -0.76 -7.48
CA ILE A 120 -17.06 -1.22 -8.12
C ILE A 120 -17.33 -1.60 -9.59
N SER A 121 -18.38 -2.38 -9.85
CA SER A 121 -18.78 -2.78 -11.20
C SER A 121 -19.11 -1.58 -12.10
N ALA A 122 -19.87 -0.62 -11.59
CA ALA A 122 -20.24 0.58 -12.33
C ALA A 122 -19.02 1.45 -12.67
N ILE A 123 -18.14 1.69 -11.69
CA ILE A 123 -16.92 2.49 -11.89
C ILE A 123 -15.98 1.81 -12.89
N ALA A 124 -15.85 0.49 -12.86
CA ALA A 124 -15.01 -0.25 -13.80
C ALA A 124 -15.51 -0.10 -15.24
N LYS A 125 -16.81 -0.36 -15.47
CA LYS A 125 -17.45 -0.18 -16.79
C LYS A 125 -17.30 1.25 -17.31
N TRP A 126 -17.57 2.24 -16.46
CA TRP A 126 -17.45 3.64 -16.84
C TRP A 126 -16.02 4.03 -17.24
N ASN A 127 -15.00 3.59 -16.48
CA ASN A 127 -13.60 3.89 -16.78
C ASN A 127 -13.06 3.18 -18.03
N LEU A 128 -13.63 2.03 -18.40
CA LEU A 128 -13.31 1.32 -19.64
C LEU A 128 -13.90 2.04 -20.85
N ASN A 129 -15.15 2.49 -20.78
CA ASN A 129 -15.79 3.25 -21.86
C ASN A 129 -15.08 4.60 -22.12
N GLN A 130 -14.42 5.17 -21.11
CA GLN A 130 -13.58 6.37 -21.25
C GLN A 130 -12.29 6.14 -22.06
N LYS A 131 -11.80 4.89 -22.22
CA LYS A 131 -10.64 4.59 -23.11
C LYS A 131 -11.02 4.66 -24.60
N GLU A 132 -12.31 4.63 -24.93
CA GLU A 132 -12.79 4.53 -26.31
C GLU A 132 -13.12 5.87 -26.96
N VAL A 133 -12.89 7.01 -26.27
CA VAL A 133 -12.97 8.33 -26.91
C VAL A 133 -11.62 8.59 -27.61
N PRO A 134 -11.50 8.48 -28.94
CA PRO A 134 -10.28 8.89 -29.63
C PRO A 134 -10.04 10.37 -29.34
N GLU A 135 -8.79 10.72 -29.02
CA GLU A 135 -8.37 12.12 -28.95
C GLU A 135 -8.82 12.83 -30.23
N SER A 136 -9.87 13.66 -30.11
CA SER A 136 -10.32 14.49 -31.22
C SER A 136 -9.17 15.40 -31.58
N THR A 137 -8.66 15.26 -32.80
CA THR A 137 -7.62 16.08 -33.39
C THR A 137 -7.97 17.56 -33.24
N SER A 138 -7.32 18.24 -32.29
CA SER A 138 -7.26 19.70 -32.22
C SER A 138 -6.29 20.22 -33.28
N ALA A 139 -6.64 20.02 -34.55
CA ALA A 139 -6.05 20.81 -35.61
C ALA A 139 -6.73 22.18 -35.61
N CYS A 140 -6.08 23.18 -34.98
CA CYS A 140 -6.42 24.58 -35.22
C CYS A 140 -6.32 24.85 -36.73
N PRO A 141 -7.35 25.38 -37.39
CA PRO A 141 -7.15 25.95 -38.72
C PRO A 141 -6.37 27.26 -38.52
N THR A 142 -5.14 27.31 -39.05
CA THR A 142 -4.43 28.58 -39.23
C THR A 142 -5.14 29.40 -40.30
N PRO A 143 -5.19 30.74 -40.14
CA PRO A 143 -5.92 31.64 -41.02
C PRO A 143 -5.36 31.69 -42.44
#